data_AF-A0A0M8SZD2-F1
#
_entry.id   AF-A0A0M8SZD2-F1
#
_cell.length_a   1.000
_cell.length_b   1.000
_cell.length_c   1.000
_cell.angle_alpha   90.00
_cell.angle_beta   90.00
_cell.angle_gamma   90.00
#
_symmetry.space_group_name_H-M   'P 1'
#
loop_
_entity.id
_entity.type
_entity.pdbx_description
1 polymer ?
#
loop_
_entity_poly.entity_id
_entity_poly.type
_entity_poly.pdbx_seq_one_letter_code
_entity_poly.pdbx_strand_id
1 'polypeptide(L)'
;MNTRLTRILAPVTFALAMLCGLTFIGTAITHILDDGAVCVQTGFWRNGSLPPDSLPIGQGVQASSTATRLCQDSPSAAQRAADLGGELPWLLFGSLALLLFSRLLKAVLLQGPFTEAVSRRLSVLGWFVAVGTPLAGLVVGWSQSWLVGSMAPIVGSGPTVSGPQVLVLAGLAAVIMGKIMREGVRMREDLEGTI
;
A
#
# COMPACT_ATOMS: atom_id res chain seq x y z
N MET A 1 7.05 11.10 -29.26
CA MET A 1 6.62 10.79 -27.88
C MET A 1 6.27 12.10 -27.17
N ASN A 2 5.08 12.24 -26.58
CA ASN A 2 4.63 13.51 -25.98
C ASN A 2 5.44 13.87 -24.72
N THR A 3 6.59 14.51 -24.93
CA THR A 3 7.52 15.01 -23.89
C THR A 3 6.88 15.99 -22.91
N ARG A 4 5.76 16.63 -23.27
CA ARG A 4 4.99 17.50 -22.38
C ARG A 4 4.37 16.73 -21.21
N LEU A 5 3.83 15.53 -21.45
CA LEU A 5 3.09 14.78 -20.44
C LEU A 5 4.04 14.18 -19.39
N THR A 6 5.16 13.59 -19.81
CA THR A 6 6.21 13.10 -18.90
C THR A 6 6.87 14.24 -18.12
N ARG A 7 7.05 15.42 -18.73
CA ARG A 7 7.59 16.61 -18.06
C ARG A 7 6.70 17.12 -16.93
N ILE A 8 5.38 16.98 -17.05
CA ILE A 8 4.43 17.36 -15.99
C ILE A 8 4.29 16.23 -14.95
N LEU A 9 4.28 14.97 -15.38
CA LEU A 9 4.12 13.85 -14.44
C LEU A 9 5.29 13.71 -13.45
N ALA A 10 6.53 13.96 -13.88
CA ALA A 10 7.70 13.79 -13.00
C ALA A 10 7.67 14.68 -11.73
N PRO A 11 7.42 16.01 -11.81
CA PRO A 11 7.29 16.85 -10.62
C PRO A 11 6.02 16.56 -9.83
N VAL A 12 4.90 16.25 -10.48
CA VAL A 12 3.63 15.92 -9.79
C VAL A 12 3.79 14.66 -8.95
N THR A 13 4.37 13.60 -9.51
CA THR A 13 4.63 12.34 -8.79
C THR A 13 5.63 12.53 -7.64
N PHE A 14 6.63 13.40 -7.82
CA PHE A 14 7.56 13.76 -6.75
C PHE A 14 6.86 14.53 -5.61
N ALA A 15 6.04 15.52 -5.95
CA ALA A 15 5.27 16.28 -4.97
C ALA A 15 4.31 15.37 -4.21
N LEU A 16 3.63 14.45 -4.89
CA LEU A 16 2.77 13.45 -4.27
C LEU A 16 3.56 12.53 -3.34
N ALA A 17 4.75 12.07 -3.73
CA ALA A 17 5.62 11.26 -2.88
C ALA A 17 6.02 11.99 -1.60
N MET A 18 6.37 13.28 -1.71
CA MET A 18 6.72 14.14 -0.57
C MET A 18 5.51 14.38 0.33
N LEU A 19 4.33 14.64 -0.23
CA LEU A 19 3.09 14.77 0.55
C LEU A 19 2.77 13.48 1.29
N CYS A 20 2.83 12.31 0.63
CA CYS A 20 2.63 11.02 1.28
C CYS A 20 3.68 10.74 2.38
N GLY A 21 4.93 11.15 2.16
CA GLY A 21 5.99 11.02 3.16
C GLY A 21 5.76 11.94 4.37
N LEU A 22 5.31 13.17 4.13
CA LEU A 22 4.95 14.11 5.19
C LEU A 22 3.72 13.64 5.97
N THR A 23 2.70 13.11 5.29
CA THR A 23 1.55 12.51 5.98
C THR A 23 1.97 11.31 6.80
N PHE A 24 2.87 10.44 6.29
CA PHE A 24 3.42 9.33 7.07
C PHE A 24 4.09 9.81 8.37
N ILE A 25 4.97 10.81 8.28
CA ILE A 25 5.67 11.35 9.45
C ILE A 25 4.66 12.03 10.39
N GLY A 26 3.73 12.80 9.85
CA GLY A 26 2.67 13.46 10.60
C GLY A 26 1.83 12.47 11.39
N THR A 27 1.27 11.46 10.72
CA THR A 27 0.46 10.39 11.33
C THR A 27 1.25 9.63 12.39
N ALA A 28 2.52 9.30 12.12
CA ALA A 28 3.36 8.61 13.11
C ALA A 28 3.56 9.46 14.38
N ILE A 29 3.86 10.75 14.23
CA ILE A 29 4.06 11.67 15.36
C ILE A 29 2.75 11.87 16.11
N THR A 30 1.65 12.16 15.42
CA THR A 30 0.35 12.43 16.07
C THR A 30 -0.13 11.22 16.85
N HIS A 31 -0.05 10.00 16.31
CA HIS A 31 -0.47 8.79 17.05
C HIS A 31 0.41 8.45 18.24
N ILE A 32 1.69 8.82 18.23
CA ILE A 32 2.58 8.61 19.38
C ILE A 32 2.24 9.60 20.51
N LEU A 33 1.89 10.84 20.16
CA LEU A 33 1.57 11.90 21.12
C LEU A 33 0.09 11.91 21.54
N ASP A 34 -0.78 11.26 20.78
CA ASP A 34 -2.21 11.20 21.08
C ASP A 34 -2.49 10.18 22.18
N ASP A 35 -3.27 10.61 23.17
CA ASP A 35 -3.79 9.75 24.25
C ASP A 35 -5.20 9.22 23.96
N GLY A 36 -5.71 9.46 22.75
CA GLY A 36 -7.02 9.04 22.30
C GLY A 36 -7.25 7.52 22.30
N ALA A 37 -8.53 7.17 22.22
CA ALA A 37 -8.97 5.78 22.12
C ALA A 37 -8.52 5.15 20.80
N VAL A 38 -7.98 3.93 20.86
CA VAL A 38 -7.67 3.13 19.66
C VAL A 38 -8.88 2.30 19.31
N CYS A 39 -9.31 2.37 18.04
CA CYS A 39 -10.46 1.64 17.56
C CYS A 39 -10.11 0.71 16.39
N VAL A 40 -10.48 -0.56 16.48
CA VAL A 40 -10.32 -1.54 15.40
C VAL A 40 -11.67 -2.04 14.90
N GLN A 41 -11.83 -2.15 13.59
CA GLN A 41 -13.00 -2.80 13.00
C GLN A 41 -12.74 -4.30 12.84
N THR A 42 -13.71 -5.11 13.25
CA THR A 42 -13.67 -6.56 13.16
C THR A 42 -14.86 -7.07 12.35
N GLY A 43 -14.61 -8.10 11.54
CA GLY A 43 -15.64 -8.83 10.81
C GLY A 43 -16.22 -10.00 11.61
N PHE A 44 -15.97 -10.09 12.92
CA PHE A 44 -16.38 -11.24 13.72
C PHE A 44 -17.90 -11.45 13.70
N TRP A 45 -18.67 -10.36 13.78
CA TRP A 45 -20.13 -10.38 13.68
C TRP A 45 -20.64 -10.22 12.26
N ARG A 46 -19.81 -10.47 11.24
CA ARG A 46 -20.25 -10.40 9.84
C ARG A 46 -21.32 -11.46 9.64
N ASN A 47 -22.57 -11.01 9.45
CA ASN A 47 -23.80 -11.81 9.40
C ASN A 47 -24.42 -12.18 10.76
N GLY A 48 -24.01 -11.54 11.85
CA GLY A 48 -24.74 -11.61 13.12
C GLY A 48 -26.10 -10.93 12.99
N SER A 49 -27.17 -11.67 13.26
CA SER A 49 -28.51 -11.11 13.39
C SER A 49 -28.56 -10.20 14.61
N LEU A 50 -28.87 -8.93 14.40
CA LEU A 50 -29.11 -7.99 15.49
C LEU A 50 -30.41 -8.36 16.21
N PRO A 51 -30.49 -8.27 17.55
CA PRO A 51 -31.74 -8.49 18.26
C PRO A 51 -32.83 -7.57 17.70
N PRO A 52 -34.06 -8.08 17.45
CA PRO A 52 -35.14 -7.29 16.83
C PRO A 52 -35.53 -6.05 17.65
N ASP A 53 -35.20 -6.01 18.95
CA ASP A 53 -35.51 -4.88 19.84
C ASP A 53 -34.43 -3.78 19.84
N SER A 54 -33.29 -4.00 19.17
CA SER A 54 -32.16 -3.06 19.21
C SER A 54 -32.26 -1.89 18.23
N LEU A 55 -33.13 -2.00 17.22
CA LEU A 55 -33.33 -0.99 16.17
C LEU A 55 -34.80 -0.99 15.75
N PRO A 56 -35.43 0.19 15.53
CA PRO A 56 -36.77 0.25 14.94
C PRO A 56 -36.71 -0.11 13.45
N ILE A 57 -36.80 -1.40 13.14
CA ILE A 57 -36.82 -1.95 11.78
C ILE A 57 -38.26 -2.25 11.35
N GLY A 58 -38.61 -1.91 10.10
CA GLY A 58 -39.93 -2.20 9.54
C GLY A 58 -40.18 -3.69 9.34
N GLN A 59 -41.46 -4.11 9.35
CA GLN A 59 -41.82 -5.51 9.08
C GLN A 59 -41.22 -5.99 7.75
N GLY A 60 -40.55 -7.16 7.79
CA GLY A 60 -39.90 -7.76 6.62
C GLY A 60 -38.45 -7.30 6.37
N VAL A 61 -37.90 -6.40 7.18
CA VAL A 61 -36.51 -5.94 7.06
C VAL A 61 -35.60 -6.71 8.00
N GLN A 62 -34.57 -7.36 7.46
CA GLN A 62 -33.50 -7.97 8.25
C GLN A 62 -32.35 -6.98 8.42
N ALA A 63 -32.01 -6.63 9.66
CA ALA A 63 -30.79 -5.90 9.97
C ALA A 63 -29.66 -6.90 10.27
N SER A 64 -28.56 -6.78 9.53
CA SER A 64 -27.32 -7.51 9.82
C SER A 64 -26.22 -6.51 10.16
N SER A 65 -25.39 -6.83 11.15
CA SER A 65 -24.19 -6.05 11.42
C SER A 65 -23.10 -6.47 10.42
N THR A 66 -22.51 -5.50 9.73
CA THR A 66 -21.47 -5.75 8.71
C THR A 66 -20.05 -5.57 9.27
N ALA A 67 -19.90 -4.84 10.39
CA ALA A 67 -18.63 -4.65 11.09
C ALA A 67 -18.87 -4.24 12.54
N THR A 68 -18.11 -4.82 13.48
CA THR A 68 -18.09 -4.42 14.89
C THR A 68 -16.82 -3.66 15.18
N ARG A 69 -16.96 -2.41 15.62
CA ARG A 69 -15.84 -1.56 16.04
C ARG A 69 -15.60 -1.76 17.53
N LEU A 70 -14.39 -2.17 17.89
CA LEU A 70 -13.92 -2.26 19.28
C LEU A 70 -13.06 -1.03 19.54
N CYS A 71 -13.39 -0.24 20.55
CA CYS A 71 -12.60 0.92 20.96
C CYS A 71 -12.12 0.72 22.38
N GLN A 72 -10.85 1.05 22.65
CA GLN A 72 -10.26 1.02 23.97
C GLN A 72 -9.77 2.42 24.34
N ASP A 73 -10.34 3.00 25.40
CA ASP A 73 -10.06 4.37 25.85
C ASP A 73 -8.67 4.54 26.49
N SER A 74 -8.08 3.46 27.00
CA SER A 74 -6.72 3.44 27.55
C SER A 74 -5.90 2.33 26.87
N PRO A 75 -5.47 2.54 25.62
CA PRO A 75 -4.72 1.54 24.87
C PRO A 75 -3.30 1.42 25.42
N SER A 76 -2.80 0.19 25.52
CA SER A 76 -1.40 -0.05 25.84
C SER A 76 -0.47 0.43 24.72
N ALA A 77 0.81 0.67 25.03
CA ALA A 77 1.79 1.11 24.03
C ALA A 77 1.89 0.13 22.83
N ALA A 78 1.73 -1.17 23.10
CA ALA A 78 1.73 -2.20 22.06
C ALA A 78 0.47 -2.14 21.17
N GLN A 79 -0.70 -1.82 21.73
CA GLN A 79 -1.93 -1.59 20.94
C GLN A 79 -1.83 -0.35 20.06
N ARG A 80 -1.22 0.74 20.55
CA ARG A 80 -0.92 1.91 19.71
C ARG A 80 0.04 1.57 18.57
N ALA A 81 1.09 0.80 18.85
CA ALA A 81 2.03 0.38 17.81
C ALA A 81 1.37 -0.51 16.74
N ALA A 82 0.45 -1.39 17.15
CA ALA A 82 -0.29 -2.24 16.23
C ALA A 82 -1.32 -1.46 15.40
N ASP A 83 -1.97 -0.44 15.98
CA ASP A 83 -2.85 0.49 15.26
C ASP A 83 -2.09 1.24 14.16
N LEU A 84 -0.92 1.78 14.52
CA LEU A 84 0.03 2.38 13.58
C LEU A 84 0.47 1.42 12.47
N GLY A 85 0.66 0.14 12.81
CA GLY A 85 0.96 -0.92 11.87
C GLY A 85 -0.15 -1.19 10.83
N GLY A 86 -1.37 -0.70 11.06
CA GLY A 86 -2.49 -0.78 10.11
C GLY A 86 -2.42 0.26 8.98
N GLU A 87 -1.89 1.46 9.24
CA GLU A 87 -1.95 2.59 8.32
C GLU A 87 -0.59 2.98 7.72
N LEU A 88 0.46 3.00 8.55
CA LEU A 88 1.79 3.45 8.15
C LEU A 88 2.42 2.64 7.01
N PRO A 89 2.28 1.30 6.93
CA PRO A 89 2.93 0.53 5.88
C PRO A 89 2.49 0.94 4.48
N TRP A 90 1.20 1.26 4.30
CA TRP A 90 0.66 1.68 3.01
C TRP A 90 1.12 3.08 2.61
N LEU A 91 1.18 4.02 3.55
CA LEU A 91 1.68 5.38 3.29
C LEU A 91 3.17 5.35 2.90
N LEU A 92 3.98 4.58 3.64
CA LEU A 92 5.40 4.43 3.34
C LEU A 92 5.62 3.75 1.99
N PHE A 93 4.91 2.64 1.74
CA PHE A 93 4.96 1.92 0.47
C PHE A 93 4.59 2.83 -0.70
N GLY A 94 3.48 3.57 -0.59
CA GLY A 94 3.01 4.52 -1.61
C GLY A 94 4.02 5.63 -1.88
N SER A 95 4.57 6.25 -0.83
CA SER A 95 5.60 7.30 -0.96
C SER A 95 6.85 6.79 -1.69
N LEU A 96 7.36 5.61 -1.29
CA LEU A 96 8.54 5.01 -1.92
C LEU A 96 8.27 4.60 -3.38
N ALA A 97 7.11 4.02 -3.68
CA ALA A 97 6.72 3.65 -5.04
C ALA A 97 6.66 4.90 -5.96
N LEU A 98 6.03 5.98 -5.48
CA LEU A 98 5.95 7.24 -6.22
C LEU A 98 7.32 7.89 -6.42
N LEU A 99 8.20 7.83 -5.42
CA LEU A 99 9.56 8.35 -5.52
C LEU A 99 10.39 7.58 -6.55
N LEU A 100 10.31 6.25 -6.54
CA LEU A 100 10.96 5.40 -7.53
C LEU A 100 10.40 5.66 -8.94
N PHE A 101 9.09 5.84 -9.07
CA PHE A 101 8.45 6.17 -10.33
C PHE A 101 8.86 7.56 -10.85
N SER A 102 8.94 8.57 -9.98
CA SER A 102 9.46 9.90 -10.34
C SER A 102 10.91 9.82 -10.82
N ARG A 103 11.76 9.03 -10.15
CA ARG A 103 13.15 8.78 -10.58
C ARG A 103 13.24 8.06 -11.93
N LEU A 104 12.31 7.16 -12.23
CA LEU A 104 12.19 6.52 -13.54
C LEU A 104 11.81 7.55 -14.62
N LEU A 105 10.77 8.35 -14.40
CA LEU A 105 10.34 9.40 -15.33
C LEU A 105 11.45 10.43 -15.60
N LYS A 106 12.19 10.82 -14.56
CA LYS A 106 13.34 11.71 -14.71
C LYS A 106 14.44 11.08 -15.56
N ALA A 107 14.70 9.77 -15.46
CA ALA A 107 15.64 9.08 -16.34
C ALA A 107 15.18 9.11 -17.80
N VAL A 108 13.89 8.81 -18.03
CA VAL A 108 13.29 8.84 -19.38
C VAL A 108 13.40 10.23 -20.00
N LEU A 109 13.23 11.30 -19.22
CA LEU A 109 13.36 12.67 -19.71
C LEU A 109 14.80 13.08 -20.04
N LEU A 110 15.77 12.60 -19.27
CA LEU A 110 17.18 13.00 -19.44
C LEU A 110 17.92 12.15 -20.47
N GLN A 111 17.63 10.86 -20.55
CA GLN A 111 18.40 9.88 -21.31
C GLN A 111 17.58 9.24 -22.44
N GLY A 112 16.27 9.46 -22.47
CA GLY A 112 15.34 8.79 -23.38
C GLY A 112 14.82 7.45 -22.82
N PRO A 113 13.75 6.91 -23.41
CA PRO A 113 13.06 5.73 -22.91
C PRO A 113 13.81 4.41 -23.12
N PHE A 114 14.59 4.28 -24.20
CA PHE A 114 15.29 3.04 -24.56
C PHE A 114 16.75 3.11 -24.11
N THR A 115 16.95 3.12 -22.80
CA THR A 115 18.29 3.09 -22.21
C THR A 115 18.38 2.03 -21.12
N GLU A 116 19.58 1.49 -20.92
CA GLU A 116 19.89 0.51 -19.86
C GLU A 116 19.52 1.04 -18.46
N ALA A 117 19.63 2.36 -18.26
CA ALA A 117 19.26 3.00 -17.00
C ALA A 117 17.75 2.97 -16.75
N VAL A 118 16.92 3.21 -17.77
CA VAL A 118 15.46 3.18 -17.67
C VAL A 118 14.96 1.76 -17.47
N SER A 119 15.49 0.79 -18.23
CA SER A 119 15.13 -0.63 -18.10
C SER A 119 15.41 -1.14 -16.69
N ARG A 120 16.59 -0.85 -16.13
CA ARG A 120 16.97 -1.22 -14.76
C ARG A 120 16.06 -0.56 -13.72
N ARG A 121 15.78 0.74 -13.84
CA ARG A 121 14.90 1.46 -12.89
C ARG A 121 13.46 0.93 -12.94
N LEU A 122 12.96 0.60 -14.13
CA LEU A 122 11.63 0.00 -14.29
C LEU A 122 11.56 -1.38 -13.63
N SER A 123 12.59 -2.22 -13.80
CA SER A 123 12.66 -3.52 -13.11
C SER A 123 12.75 -3.37 -11.59
N VAL A 124 13.52 -2.41 -11.08
CA VAL A 124 13.61 -2.15 -9.63
C VAL A 124 12.26 -1.70 -9.08
N LEU A 125 11.58 -0.78 -9.76
CA LEU A 125 10.22 -0.36 -9.39
C LEU A 125 9.24 -1.55 -9.42
N GLY A 126 9.30 -2.37 -10.47
CA GLY A 126 8.46 -3.55 -10.61
C GLY A 126 8.66 -4.55 -9.46
N TRP A 127 9.91 -4.84 -9.10
CA TRP A 127 10.23 -5.71 -7.96
C TRP A 127 9.78 -5.11 -6.63
N PHE A 128 9.98 -3.81 -6.45
CA PHE A 128 9.51 -3.10 -5.27
C PHE A 128 7.99 -3.22 -5.11
N VAL A 129 7.23 -3.06 -6.19
CA VAL A 129 5.75 -3.19 -6.14
C VAL A 129 5.33 -4.65 -5.96
N ALA A 130 5.94 -5.58 -6.69
CA ALA A 130 5.57 -7.00 -6.67
C ALA A 130 5.78 -7.64 -5.29
N VAL A 131 6.88 -7.30 -4.62
CA VAL A 131 7.23 -7.86 -3.30
C VAL A 131 6.76 -6.95 -2.17
N GLY A 132 6.80 -5.63 -2.34
CA GLY A 132 6.41 -4.67 -1.32
C GLY A 132 4.91 -4.68 -1.02
N THR A 133 4.05 -4.92 -2.02
CA THR A 133 2.59 -5.01 -1.80
C THR A 133 2.22 -6.14 -0.83
N PRO A 134 2.61 -7.41 -1.07
CA PRO A 134 2.26 -8.49 -0.15
C PRO A 134 2.93 -8.34 1.21
N LEU A 135 4.16 -7.81 1.27
CA LEU A 135 4.82 -7.51 2.54
C LEU A 135 4.06 -6.45 3.35
N ALA A 136 3.68 -5.33 2.74
CA ALA A 136 2.88 -4.30 3.40
C ALA A 136 1.53 -4.87 3.86
N GLY A 137 0.86 -5.65 3.01
CA GLY A 137 -0.40 -6.30 3.34
C GLY A 137 -0.30 -7.31 4.49
N LEU A 138 0.80 -8.05 4.58
CA LEU A 138 1.10 -8.95 5.68
C LEU A 138 1.33 -8.19 7.00
N VAL A 139 2.12 -7.12 6.96
CA VAL A 139 2.37 -6.29 8.16
C VAL A 139 1.07 -5.70 8.69
N VAL A 140 0.22 -5.18 7.80
CA VAL A 140 -1.08 -4.60 8.16
C VAL A 140 -2.01 -5.66 8.72
N GLY A 141 -2.16 -6.79 8.03
CA GLY A 141 -3.07 -7.86 8.48
C GLY A 141 -2.61 -8.51 9.79
N TRP A 142 -1.29 -8.66 9.99
CA TRP A 142 -0.74 -9.13 11.26
C TRP A 142 -1.02 -8.14 12.38
N SER A 143 -0.76 -6.85 12.16
CA SER A 143 -0.95 -5.81 13.18
C SER A 143 -2.43 -5.73 13.59
N GLN A 144 -3.35 -5.75 12.63
CA GLN A 144 -4.78 -5.78 12.89
C GLN A 144 -5.22 -7.06 13.61
N SER A 145 -4.75 -8.24 13.17
CA SER A 145 -5.08 -9.53 13.78
C SER A 145 -4.63 -9.59 15.24
N TRP A 146 -3.42 -9.09 15.52
CA TRP A 146 -2.90 -8.99 16.87
C TRP A 146 -3.70 -8.00 17.73
N LEU A 147 -4.04 -6.83 17.18
CA LEU A 147 -4.83 -5.82 17.88
C LEU A 147 -6.22 -6.38 18.27
N VAL A 148 -6.89 -7.05 17.33
CA VAL A 148 -8.17 -7.72 17.58
C VAL A 148 -8.03 -8.82 18.63
N GLY A 149 -7.01 -9.67 18.53
CA GLY A 149 -6.74 -10.72 19.52
C GLY A 149 -6.49 -10.16 20.93
N SER A 150 -5.87 -8.98 21.04
CA SER A 150 -5.63 -8.31 22.32
C SER A 150 -6.91 -7.77 22.97
N MET A 151 -7.88 -7.32 22.17
CA MET A 151 -9.13 -6.73 22.65
C MET A 151 -10.26 -7.75 22.81
N ALA A 152 -10.25 -8.82 22.01
CA ALA A 152 -11.28 -9.85 21.99
C ALA A 152 -10.63 -11.24 21.77
N PRO A 153 -10.06 -11.87 22.82
CA PRO A 153 -9.31 -13.12 22.70
C PRO A 153 -10.13 -14.33 22.24
N ILE A 154 -11.46 -14.22 22.24
CA ILE A 154 -12.40 -15.25 21.74
C ILE A 154 -12.42 -15.27 20.20
N VAL A 155 -12.01 -14.18 19.56
CA VAL A 155 -11.94 -14.05 18.10
C VAL A 155 -10.57 -14.58 17.67
N GLY A 156 -10.54 -15.78 17.09
CA GLY A 156 -9.29 -16.40 16.63
C GLY A 156 -8.47 -15.45 15.75
N SER A 157 -7.20 -15.27 16.10
CA SER A 157 -6.25 -14.40 15.39
C SER A 157 -5.44 -15.25 14.41
N GLY A 158 -5.70 -15.07 13.11
CA GLY A 158 -4.94 -15.70 12.03
C GLY A 158 -4.17 -14.66 11.21
N PRO A 159 -3.07 -15.06 10.53
CA PRO A 159 -2.40 -14.18 9.58
C PRO A 159 -3.35 -13.89 8.41
N THR A 160 -3.73 -12.63 8.25
CA THR A 160 -4.51 -12.16 7.11
C THR A 160 -3.60 -11.36 6.18
N VAL A 161 -3.78 -11.53 4.87
CA VAL A 161 -3.15 -10.65 3.89
C VAL A 161 -4.21 -9.66 3.43
N SER A 162 -4.07 -8.42 3.87
CA SER A 162 -4.98 -7.34 3.48
C SER A 162 -4.38 -6.51 2.33
N GLY A 163 -5.22 -5.99 1.44
CA GLY A 163 -4.81 -5.04 0.41
C GLY A 163 -4.92 -5.54 -1.03
N PRO A 164 -4.63 -4.64 -2.01
CA PRO A 164 -4.86 -4.90 -3.42
C PRO A 164 -3.79 -5.82 -4.02
N GLN A 165 -3.99 -7.14 -3.91
CA GLN A 165 -3.06 -8.14 -4.47
C GLN A 165 -2.88 -8.03 -5.99
N VAL A 166 -3.80 -7.36 -6.68
CA VAL A 166 -3.70 -7.03 -8.11
C VAL A 166 -2.42 -6.24 -8.43
N LEU A 167 -1.89 -5.46 -7.49
CA LEU A 167 -0.63 -4.72 -7.69
C LEU A 167 0.57 -5.65 -7.89
N VAL A 168 0.52 -6.90 -7.42
CA VAL A 168 1.58 -7.90 -7.67
C VAL A 168 1.71 -8.15 -9.18
N LEU A 169 0.59 -8.30 -9.88
CA LEU A 169 0.59 -8.49 -11.33
C LEU A 169 1.14 -7.25 -12.05
N ALA A 170 0.79 -6.05 -11.61
CA ALA A 170 1.33 -4.81 -12.16
C ALA A 170 2.84 -4.70 -11.96
N GLY A 171 3.34 -5.06 -10.77
CA GLY A 171 4.77 -5.10 -10.46
C GLY A 171 5.51 -6.12 -11.34
N LEU A 172 4.98 -7.33 -11.47
CA LEU A 172 5.56 -8.37 -12.34
C LEU A 172 5.58 -7.96 -13.80
N ALA A 173 4.49 -7.35 -14.31
CA ALA A 173 4.43 -6.83 -15.67
C ALA A 173 5.52 -5.75 -15.90
N ALA A 174 5.73 -4.85 -14.93
CA ALA A 174 6.81 -3.87 -14.99
C ALA A 174 8.21 -4.51 -15.00
N VAL A 175 8.43 -5.58 -14.21
CA VAL A 175 9.69 -6.34 -14.23
C VAL A 175 9.94 -6.94 -15.61
N ILE A 176 8.94 -7.62 -16.18
CA ILE A 176 9.01 -8.24 -17.51
C ILE A 176 9.32 -7.18 -18.56
N MET A 177 8.58 -6.07 -18.56
CA MET A 177 8.82 -4.98 -19.51
C MET A 177 10.22 -4.39 -19.38
N GLY A 178 10.70 -4.20 -18.15
CA GLY A 178 12.08 -3.75 -17.91
C GLY A 178 13.13 -4.72 -18.48
N LYS A 179 12.93 -6.04 -18.37
CA LYS A 179 13.83 -7.04 -18.97
C LYS A 179 13.81 -7.00 -20.49
N ILE A 180 12.62 -6.96 -21.10
CA ILE A 180 12.46 -6.87 -22.55
C ILE A 180 13.15 -5.60 -23.10
N MET A 181 12.95 -4.46 -22.42
CA MET A 181 13.62 -3.21 -22.81
C MET A 181 15.14 -3.32 -22.74
N ARG A 182 15.67 -4.02 -21.73
CA ARG A 182 17.09 -4.25 -21.55
C ARG A 182 17.69 -5.05 -22.71
N GLU A 183 17.01 -6.14 -23.08
CA GLU A 183 17.41 -6.97 -24.21
C GLU A 183 17.36 -6.20 -25.53
N GLY A 184 16.32 -5.38 -25.74
CA GLY A 184 16.21 -4.52 -26.91
C GLY A 184 17.31 -3.46 -27.01
N VAL A 185 17.80 -2.93 -25.88
CA VAL A 185 18.94 -1.99 -25.87
C VAL A 185 20.23 -2.70 -26.26
N ARG A 186 20.51 -3.89 -25.71
CA ARG A 186 21.70 -4.68 -26.07
C ARG A 186 21.75 -5.06 -27.55
N MET A 187 20.63 -5.53 -28.09
CA MET A 187 20.56 -5.87 -29.53
C MET A 187 20.86 -4.67 -30.43
N ARG A 188 20.46 -3.47 -30.01
CA ARG A 188 20.75 -2.25 -30.77
C ARG A 188 22.23 -1.89 -30.72
N GLU A 189 22.86 -2.03 -29.54
CA GLU A 189 24.30 -1.81 -29.38
C GLU A 189 25.11 -2.80 -30.25
N ASP A 190 24.69 -4.06 -30.34
CA ASP A 190 25.35 -5.07 -31.19
C ASP A 190 25.26 -4.72 -32.70
N LEU A 191 24.12 -4.19 -33.14
CA LEU A 191 23.93 -3.75 -34.53
C LEU A 191 24.73 -2.49 -34.87
N GLU A 192 24.85 -1.56 -33.93
CA GLU A 192 25.66 -0.34 -34.11
C GLU A 192 27.17 -0.65 -34.08
N GLY A 193 27.60 -1.74 -33.42
CA GLY A 193 29.01 -2.16 -33.35
C GLY A 193 29.53 -3.00 -34.53
N THR A 194 28.68 -3.38 -35.47
CA THR A 194 29.05 -4.23 -36.63
C THR A 194 29.39 -3.41 -37.90
N ILE A 195 29.20 -2.08 -37.87
CA ILE A 195 29.39 -1.16 -39.00
C ILE A 195 30.75 -0.46 -38.88
#